data_AF-A0AAW1NI06-F1
#
_entry.id   AF-A0AAW1NI06-F1
#
_cell.length_a   1.000
_cell.length_b   1.000
_cell.length_c   1.000
_cell.angle_alpha   90.00
_cell.angle_beta   90.00
_cell.angle_gamma   90.00
#
_symmetry.space_group_name_H-M   'P 1'
#
loop_
_entity.id
_entity.type
_entity.pdbx_description
1 polymer ?
#
loop_
_entity_poly.entity_id
_entity_poly.type
_entity_poly.pdbx_seq_one_letter_code
_entity_poly.pdbx_strand_id
1 'polypeptide(L)'
;MNCRKLRVLDLFEDEVNDDEVDWISCFPEGETCLESLTFDCVECPGIEFNALEKLLARSPNLKKLRLNRYVSIGQLYRLITRAPQLTHLGTGSFSPSENAQDAELQLDYKAAFAACRSIVCLSGFREIAPEFLPAIYPVCANLTSLNFSYANINADQLKAFICHCHSLQTFWALDTVGDEGLQAVAATCKDLRELRVFPIDAREDSEGFVSEIGLLAISEGCRKLRSILYFCQRMTNSAVIAMSKNCPDLVVFRLCIMGRHRPDHITNEPMDEGFGAIVMNCKKLTRLATSGLLTDKAFAYIGQYGKLVRTLSVAFAGDTDMALKYVLEGCSKLQKLEVRDSPFGDSVLSAGLHHFYNMRFFWMSSCKLTLPACRQIAREMPNLVTEVFTNGEVPVEDEDEFVETLYLYRSLDGPRTDAPEYVRIL
;
A
#
# COMPACT_ATOMS: atom_id res chain seq x y z
N MET A 1 -3.46 -15.85 -29.00
CA MET A 1 -3.59 -14.39 -28.80
C MET A 1 -3.59 -13.64 -30.13
N ASN A 2 -4.50 -12.68 -30.32
CA ASN A 2 -4.54 -11.82 -31.52
C ASN A 2 -3.59 -10.60 -31.42
N CYS A 3 -3.05 -10.31 -30.23
CA CYS A 3 -2.19 -9.15 -29.95
C CYS A 3 -0.73 -9.40 -30.35
N ARG A 4 -0.42 -9.52 -31.65
CA ARG A 4 0.94 -9.84 -32.14
C ARG A 4 2.02 -8.81 -31.78
N LYS A 5 1.63 -7.59 -31.40
CA LYS A 5 2.54 -6.49 -31.02
C LYS A 5 2.45 -6.14 -29.52
N LEU A 6 1.98 -7.08 -28.69
CA LEU A 6 1.90 -6.87 -27.26
C LEU A 6 3.30 -6.60 -26.68
N ARG A 7 3.45 -5.46 -26.01
CA ARG A 7 4.70 -5.06 -25.34
C ARG A 7 4.61 -5.20 -23.83
N VAL A 8 3.44 -4.92 -23.25
CA VAL A 8 3.22 -4.93 -21.81
C VAL A 8 1.96 -5.71 -21.53
N LEU A 9 2.08 -6.73 -20.70
CA LEU A 9 0.96 -7.40 -20.06
C LEU A 9 1.24 -7.42 -18.57
N ASP A 10 0.66 -6.47 -17.86
CA ASP A 10 0.80 -6.37 -16.41
C ASP A 10 -0.56 -6.49 -15.74
N LEU A 11 -0.77 -7.58 -15.02
CA LEU A 11 -1.94 -7.85 -14.18
C LEU A 11 -1.61 -7.39 -12.74
N PHE A 12 -2.53 -6.65 -12.10
CA PHE A 12 -2.29 -6.06 -10.77
C PHE A 12 -3.53 -6.16 -9.90
N GLU A 13 -3.44 -6.83 -8.76
CA GLU A 13 -4.51 -6.86 -7.72
C GLU A 13 -5.92 -7.20 -8.24
N ASP A 14 -6.01 -7.78 -9.43
CA ASP A 14 -7.27 -8.23 -10.02
C ASP A 14 -7.58 -9.61 -9.43
N GLU A 15 -8.79 -9.80 -8.90
CA GLU A 15 -9.36 -11.14 -8.71
C GLU A 15 -9.64 -11.74 -10.09
N VAL A 16 -8.57 -12.23 -10.74
CA VAL A 16 -8.68 -12.94 -12.01
C VAL A 16 -9.30 -14.29 -11.71
N ASN A 17 -10.61 -14.39 -11.90
CA ASN A 17 -11.32 -15.67 -11.90
C ASN A 17 -10.81 -16.45 -13.12
N ASP A 18 -9.90 -17.39 -12.91
CA ASP A 18 -9.22 -18.11 -13.98
C ASP A 18 -9.73 -19.56 -14.05
N ASP A 19 -10.29 -19.94 -15.19
CA ASP A 19 -10.82 -21.27 -15.52
C ASP A 19 -9.70 -22.33 -15.73
N GLU A 20 -8.58 -22.20 -15.01
CA GLU A 20 -7.35 -23.02 -15.18
C GLU A 20 -6.76 -23.01 -16.61
N VAL A 21 -6.95 -21.92 -17.36
CA VAL A 21 -6.52 -21.88 -18.77
C VAL A 21 -5.07 -21.41 -18.88
N ASP A 22 -4.24 -22.21 -19.56
CA ASP A 22 -2.88 -21.81 -19.93
C ASP A 22 -2.88 -20.75 -21.04
N TRP A 23 -3.01 -19.49 -20.64
CA TRP A 23 -2.95 -18.35 -21.54
C TRP A 23 -1.52 -18.00 -21.98
N ILE A 24 -0.48 -18.51 -21.29
CA ILE A 24 0.92 -18.31 -21.69
C ILE A 24 1.23 -19.11 -22.97
N SER A 25 0.70 -20.32 -23.09
CA SER A 25 0.79 -21.10 -24.35
C SER A 25 0.09 -20.43 -25.53
N CYS A 26 -0.82 -19.48 -25.29
CA CYS A 26 -1.52 -18.76 -26.35
C CYS A 26 -0.68 -17.67 -27.05
N PHE A 27 0.54 -17.38 -26.58
CA PHE A 27 1.45 -16.46 -27.27
C PHE A 27 1.91 -17.07 -28.60
N PRO A 28 1.88 -16.29 -29.71
CA PRO A 28 2.22 -16.82 -31.03
C PRO A 28 3.64 -17.36 -31.08
N GLU A 29 3.86 -18.33 -31.96
CA GLU A 29 5.19 -18.81 -32.30
C GLU A 29 5.96 -17.71 -33.07
N GLY A 30 7.23 -17.52 -32.71
CA GLY A 30 8.11 -16.48 -33.27
C GLY A 30 8.63 -15.48 -32.24
N GLU A 31 9.43 -14.52 -32.71
CA GLU A 31 9.95 -13.44 -31.87
C GLU A 31 8.81 -12.54 -31.37
N THR A 32 8.85 -12.15 -30.09
CA THR A 32 7.85 -11.26 -29.50
C THR A 32 8.39 -9.84 -29.29
N CYS A 33 7.47 -8.89 -29.19
CA CYS A 33 7.77 -7.52 -28.78
C CYS A 33 7.67 -7.31 -27.25
N LEU A 34 7.63 -8.38 -26.45
CA LEU A 34 7.32 -8.29 -25.03
C LEU A 34 8.46 -7.62 -24.25
N GLU A 35 8.10 -6.60 -23.47
CA GLU A 35 8.97 -5.78 -22.64
C GLU A 35 8.65 -5.93 -21.15
N SER A 36 7.37 -6.19 -20.82
CA SER A 36 6.91 -6.42 -19.46
C SER A 36 5.87 -7.54 -19.40
N LEU A 37 6.09 -8.48 -18.48
CA LEU A 37 5.16 -9.55 -18.14
C LEU A 37 5.01 -9.63 -16.62
N THR A 38 3.85 -9.24 -16.10
CA THR A 38 3.53 -9.26 -14.67
C THR A 38 2.24 -10.05 -14.47
N PHE A 39 2.31 -11.13 -13.70
CA PHE A 39 1.16 -11.99 -13.37
C PHE A 39 1.25 -12.51 -11.93
N ASP A 40 1.92 -11.77 -11.04
CA ASP A 40 2.13 -12.16 -9.64
C ASP A 40 0.85 -12.22 -8.79
N CYS A 41 -0.26 -11.67 -9.28
CA CYS A 41 -1.60 -11.79 -8.69
C CYS A 41 -2.41 -13.00 -9.20
N VAL A 42 -1.92 -13.73 -10.21
CA VAL A 42 -2.62 -14.90 -10.76
C VAL A 42 -2.41 -16.11 -9.85
N GLU A 43 -3.41 -16.40 -9.02
CA GLU A 43 -3.46 -17.56 -8.10
C GLU A 43 -3.93 -18.84 -8.82
N CYS A 44 -3.37 -19.12 -10.00
CA CYS A 44 -3.67 -20.32 -10.79
C CYS A 44 -2.40 -21.16 -11.06
N PRO A 45 -2.41 -22.48 -10.80
CA PRO A 45 -1.29 -23.38 -11.12
C PRO A 45 -1.22 -23.77 -12.61
N GLY A 46 -2.24 -23.46 -13.41
CA GLY A 46 -2.42 -23.93 -14.79
C GLY A 46 -1.41 -23.38 -15.81
N ILE A 47 -0.49 -22.50 -15.41
CA ILE A 47 0.53 -21.95 -16.31
C ILE A 47 1.61 -23.01 -16.62
N GLU A 48 1.74 -23.39 -17.90
CA GLU A 48 2.74 -24.37 -18.33
C GLU A 48 4.14 -23.72 -18.36
N PHE A 49 5.03 -24.23 -17.51
CA PHE A 49 6.36 -23.63 -17.34
C PHE A 49 7.21 -23.67 -18.62
N ASN A 50 7.14 -24.73 -19.44
CA ASN A 50 7.97 -24.78 -20.65
C ASN A 50 7.51 -23.75 -21.70
N ALA A 51 6.21 -23.43 -21.76
CA ALA A 51 5.66 -22.36 -22.57
C ALA A 51 6.18 -21.01 -22.11
N LEU A 52 6.21 -20.76 -20.80
CA LEU A 52 6.82 -19.56 -20.21
C LEU A 52 8.32 -19.46 -20.56
N GLU A 53 9.06 -20.54 -20.39
CA GLU A 53 10.50 -20.57 -20.69
C GLU A 53 10.77 -20.30 -22.19
N LYS A 54 10.00 -20.92 -23.08
CA LYS A 54 10.06 -20.66 -24.54
C LYS A 54 9.69 -19.22 -24.87
N LEU A 55 8.69 -18.66 -24.19
CA LEU A 55 8.27 -17.27 -24.35
C LEU A 55 9.41 -16.31 -23.99
N LEU A 56 10.10 -16.51 -22.87
CA LEU A 56 11.24 -15.68 -22.49
C LEU A 56 12.38 -15.80 -23.50
N ALA A 57 12.70 -17.01 -23.96
CA ALA A 57 13.78 -17.25 -24.93
C ALA A 57 13.59 -16.50 -26.25
N ARG A 58 12.34 -16.24 -26.65
CA ARG A 58 11.97 -15.51 -27.87
C ARG A 58 11.56 -14.05 -27.62
N SER A 59 11.84 -13.51 -26.43
CA SER A 59 11.50 -12.14 -26.02
C SER A 59 12.75 -11.33 -25.62
N PRO A 60 13.62 -10.95 -26.58
CA PRO A 60 14.90 -10.32 -26.28
C PRO A 60 14.79 -8.93 -25.62
N ASN A 61 13.65 -8.26 -25.80
CA ASN A 61 13.38 -6.93 -25.24
C ASN A 61 12.77 -6.97 -23.82
N LEU A 62 12.55 -8.16 -23.24
CA LEU A 62 11.93 -8.30 -21.93
C LEU A 62 12.81 -7.64 -20.84
N LYS A 63 12.26 -6.64 -20.15
CA LYS A 63 12.92 -5.90 -19.08
C LYS A 63 12.29 -6.12 -17.71
N LYS A 64 11.00 -6.42 -17.67
CA LYS A 64 10.25 -6.64 -16.43
C LYS A 64 9.55 -7.99 -16.47
N LEU A 65 9.78 -8.79 -15.44
CA LEU A 65 9.15 -10.10 -15.25
C LEU A 65 8.73 -10.22 -13.79
N ARG A 66 7.46 -10.47 -13.51
CA ARG A 66 6.99 -10.79 -12.16
C ARG A 66 6.11 -12.04 -12.19
N LEU A 67 6.59 -13.05 -11.48
CA LEU A 67 6.05 -14.40 -11.48
C LEU A 67 5.07 -14.59 -10.32
N ASN A 68 4.10 -15.49 -10.50
CA ASN A 68 3.22 -15.93 -9.42
C ASN A 68 3.91 -16.96 -8.50
N ARG A 69 3.21 -17.33 -7.42
CA ARG A 69 3.72 -18.23 -6.39
C ARG A 69 4.04 -19.65 -6.86
N TYR A 70 3.48 -20.10 -7.98
CA TYR A 70 3.66 -21.46 -8.47
C TYR A 70 4.97 -21.68 -9.21
N VAL A 71 5.71 -20.60 -9.52
CA VAL A 71 7.06 -20.70 -10.09
C VAL A 71 8.07 -20.86 -8.97
N SER A 72 8.75 -22.02 -8.91
CA SER A 72 9.76 -22.34 -7.89
C SER A 72 11.07 -21.58 -8.09
N ILE A 73 11.96 -21.59 -7.10
CA ILE A 73 13.27 -20.97 -7.23
C ILE A 73 14.15 -21.66 -8.30
N GLY A 74 14.07 -22.98 -8.46
CA GLY A 74 14.79 -23.69 -9.53
C GLY A 74 14.25 -23.36 -10.93
N GLN A 75 12.95 -23.16 -11.06
CA GLN A 75 12.34 -22.65 -12.29
C GLN A 75 12.76 -21.21 -12.58
N LEU A 76 12.77 -20.35 -11.56
CA LEU A 76 13.30 -18.99 -11.65
C LEU A 76 14.74 -18.97 -12.17
N TYR A 77 15.62 -19.86 -11.67
CA TYR A 77 16.99 -20.00 -12.16
C TYR A 77 17.05 -20.21 -13.68
N ARG A 78 16.21 -21.09 -14.23
CA ARG A 78 16.13 -21.33 -15.69
C ARG A 78 15.65 -20.10 -16.45
N LEU A 79 14.73 -19.32 -15.89
CA LEU A 79 14.21 -18.10 -16.52
C LEU A 79 15.26 -16.99 -16.55
N ILE A 80 15.91 -16.70 -15.42
CA ILE A 80 16.87 -15.58 -15.33
C ILE A 80 18.18 -15.85 -16.09
N THR A 81 18.58 -17.11 -16.21
CA THR A 81 19.73 -17.50 -17.04
C THR A 81 19.46 -17.27 -18.54
N ARG A 82 18.21 -17.34 -18.98
CA ARG A 82 17.79 -17.01 -20.36
C ARG A 82 17.51 -15.52 -20.57
N ALA A 83 17.23 -14.78 -19.51
CA ALA A 83 16.90 -13.36 -19.56
C ALA A 83 17.81 -12.50 -18.65
N PRO A 84 19.14 -12.51 -18.84
CA PRO A 84 20.06 -11.74 -17.99
C PRO A 84 19.90 -10.21 -18.15
N GLN A 85 19.19 -9.76 -19.18
CA GLN A 85 18.89 -8.35 -19.47
C GLN A 85 17.75 -7.75 -18.62
N LEU A 86 17.14 -8.53 -17.73
CA LEU A 86 16.05 -8.10 -16.86
C LEU A 86 16.51 -6.97 -15.92
N THR A 87 15.59 -6.04 -15.67
CA THR A 87 15.79 -4.88 -14.78
C THR A 87 14.87 -4.94 -13.56
N HIS A 88 13.70 -5.53 -13.72
CA HIS A 88 12.70 -5.71 -12.67
C HIS A 88 12.31 -7.18 -12.62
N LEU A 89 12.49 -7.80 -11.46
CA LEU A 89 12.26 -9.23 -11.28
C LEU A 89 11.38 -9.49 -10.04
N GLY A 90 10.25 -10.16 -10.24
CA GLY A 90 9.43 -10.77 -9.20
C GLY A 90 9.66 -12.28 -9.21
N THR A 91 10.18 -12.83 -8.11
CA THR A 91 10.76 -14.19 -8.08
C THR A 91 9.76 -15.34 -8.18
N GLY A 92 8.49 -15.10 -7.84
CA GLY A 92 7.54 -16.18 -7.55
C GLY A 92 7.77 -16.75 -6.15
N SER A 93 7.64 -18.06 -5.99
CA SER A 93 8.08 -18.76 -4.78
C SER A 93 9.60 -18.75 -4.69
N PHE A 94 10.12 -18.36 -3.53
CA PHE A 94 11.54 -18.34 -3.23
C PHE A 94 11.94 -19.54 -2.37
N SER A 95 11.39 -20.70 -2.71
CA SER A 95 11.75 -22.01 -2.18
C SER A 95 11.75 -23.08 -3.28
N PRO A 96 12.41 -24.23 -3.05
CA PRO A 96 12.42 -25.34 -4.00
C PRO A 96 11.04 -25.97 -4.18
N SER A 97 10.78 -26.51 -5.38
CA SER A 97 9.56 -27.32 -5.58
C SER A 97 9.63 -28.65 -4.81
N GLU A 98 8.50 -29.11 -4.26
CA GLU A 98 8.42 -30.39 -3.53
C GLU A 98 8.89 -31.59 -4.37
N ASN A 99 8.66 -31.55 -5.68
CA ASN A 99 8.94 -32.65 -6.60
C ASN A 99 10.39 -32.71 -7.11
N ALA A 100 11.18 -31.64 -6.96
CA ALA A 100 12.53 -31.54 -7.55
C ALA A 100 13.60 -30.98 -6.58
N GLN A 101 13.38 -31.07 -5.27
CA GLN A 101 14.25 -30.48 -4.24
C GLN A 101 15.74 -30.80 -4.44
N ASP A 102 16.11 -32.06 -4.65
CA ASP A 102 17.52 -32.48 -4.77
C ASP A 102 18.24 -31.87 -5.98
N ALA A 103 17.55 -31.71 -7.11
CA ALA A 103 18.12 -31.12 -8.32
C ALA A 103 18.22 -29.60 -8.20
N GLU A 104 17.20 -28.97 -7.60
CA GLU A 104 17.17 -27.52 -7.40
C GLU A 104 18.22 -27.06 -6.37
N LEU A 105 18.56 -27.87 -5.38
CA LEU A 105 19.60 -27.55 -4.39
C LEU A 105 21.03 -27.49 -4.97
N GLN A 106 21.27 -28.11 -6.13
CA GLN A 106 22.59 -28.16 -6.77
C GLN A 106 22.86 -26.96 -7.71
N LEU A 107 21.87 -26.09 -7.93
CA LEU A 107 21.99 -24.96 -8.86
C LEU A 107 22.78 -23.79 -8.24
N ASP A 108 23.60 -23.13 -9.05
CA ASP A 108 24.36 -21.95 -8.63
C ASP A 108 23.53 -20.65 -8.80
N TYR A 109 22.59 -20.45 -7.88
CA TYR A 109 21.73 -19.26 -7.87
C TYR A 109 22.54 -17.96 -7.79
N LYS A 110 23.67 -17.97 -7.07
CA LYS A 110 24.52 -16.80 -6.91
C LYS A 110 25.13 -16.38 -8.24
N ALA A 111 25.63 -17.32 -9.04
CA ALA A 111 26.11 -17.04 -10.38
C ALA A 111 25.00 -16.52 -11.31
N ALA A 112 23.80 -17.10 -11.22
CA ALA A 112 22.66 -16.66 -12.04
C ALA A 112 22.24 -15.20 -11.73
N PHE A 113 22.13 -14.83 -10.46
CA PHE A 113 21.88 -13.43 -10.08
C PHE A 113 23.05 -12.51 -10.44
N ALA A 114 24.30 -12.95 -10.28
CA ALA A 114 25.48 -12.18 -10.67
C ALA A 114 25.54 -11.90 -12.19
N ALA A 115 24.98 -12.78 -13.02
CA ALA A 115 24.85 -12.57 -14.46
C ALA A 115 23.79 -11.49 -14.80
N CYS A 116 22.77 -11.32 -13.95
CA CYS A 116 21.68 -10.37 -14.15
C CYS A 116 22.04 -8.95 -13.64
N ARG A 117 23.10 -8.36 -14.20
CA ARG A 117 23.70 -7.11 -13.70
C ARG A 117 22.79 -5.88 -13.80
N SER A 118 21.77 -5.92 -14.64
CA SER A 118 20.83 -4.82 -14.87
C SER A 118 19.67 -4.76 -13.87
N ILE A 119 19.56 -5.74 -12.95
CA ILE A 119 18.49 -5.75 -11.94
C ILE A 119 18.64 -4.56 -11.01
N VAL A 120 17.58 -3.75 -10.94
CA VAL A 120 17.43 -2.60 -10.04
C VAL A 120 16.20 -2.72 -9.14
N CYS A 121 15.31 -3.69 -9.41
CA CYS A 121 14.09 -3.92 -8.66
C CYS A 121 13.87 -5.42 -8.41
N LEU A 122 13.66 -5.80 -7.15
CA LEU A 122 13.28 -7.15 -6.73
C LEU A 122 11.95 -7.17 -5.96
N SER A 123 11.12 -8.17 -6.23
CA SER A 123 9.84 -8.44 -5.54
C SER A 123 9.50 -9.94 -5.56
N GLY A 124 8.30 -10.32 -5.10
CA GLY A 124 7.85 -11.72 -5.10
C GLY A 124 8.11 -12.35 -3.74
N PHE A 125 9.22 -13.08 -3.59
CA PHE A 125 9.66 -13.69 -2.33
C PHE A 125 8.57 -14.41 -1.54
N ARG A 126 7.65 -15.07 -2.23
CA ARG A 126 6.59 -15.88 -1.61
C ARG A 126 7.19 -17.20 -1.12
N GLU A 127 6.58 -17.81 -0.10
CA GLU A 127 7.07 -19.06 0.52
C GLU A 127 8.60 -19.08 0.73
N ILE A 128 9.16 -17.97 1.20
CA ILE A 128 10.61 -17.78 1.22
C ILE A 128 11.33 -18.84 2.08
N ALA A 129 12.35 -19.47 1.48
CA ALA A 129 13.35 -20.28 2.17
C ALA A 129 14.60 -19.41 2.42
N PRO A 130 14.84 -18.90 3.65
CA PRO A 130 15.86 -17.88 3.91
C PRO A 130 17.29 -18.27 3.56
N GLU A 131 17.60 -19.56 3.50
CA GLU A 131 18.91 -20.09 3.08
C GLU A 131 19.30 -19.70 1.65
N PHE A 132 18.33 -19.32 0.80
CA PHE A 132 18.59 -18.85 -0.57
C PHE A 132 18.82 -17.33 -0.66
N LEU A 133 18.58 -16.55 0.40
CA LEU A 133 18.81 -15.09 0.40
C LEU A 133 20.25 -14.69 0.01
N PRO A 134 21.31 -15.42 0.36
CA PRO A 134 22.66 -15.11 -0.12
C PRO A 134 22.82 -15.10 -1.65
N ALA A 135 21.92 -15.75 -2.39
CA ALA A 135 21.95 -15.76 -3.85
C ALA A 135 21.75 -14.38 -4.47
N ILE A 136 20.99 -13.48 -3.82
CA ILE A 136 20.70 -12.14 -4.33
C ILE A 136 21.77 -11.09 -3.96
N TYR A 137 22.79 -11.45 -3.18
CA TYR A 137 23.86 -10.54 -2.77
C TYR A 137 24.58 -9.83 -3.92
N PRO A 138 24.86 -10.50 -5.07
CA PRO A 138 25.54 -9.86 -6.20
C PRO A 138 24.81 -8.66 -6.80
N VAL A 139 23.49 -8.54 -6.61
CA VAL A 139 22.70 -7.44 -7.19
C VAL A 139 22.33 -6.34 -6.19
N CYS A 140 22.54 -6.54 -4.87
CA CYS A 140 22.15 -5.61 -3.80
C CYS A 140 22.57 -4.16 -4.04
N ALA A 141 23.83 -3.94 -4.45
CA ALA A 141 24.39 -2.61 -4.60
C ALA A 141 23.67 -1.77 -5.68
N ASN A 142 23.03 -2.44 -6.65
CA ASN A 142 22.30 -1.82 -7.75
C ASN A 142 20.80 -1.63 -7.45
N LEU A 143 20.29 -2.25 -6.37
CA LEU A 143 18.87 -2.19 -6.06
C LEU A 143 18.45 -0.78 -5.66
N THR A 144 17.45 -0.28 -6.36
CA THR A 144 16.74 0.96 -6.05
C THR A 144 15.35 0.68 -5.47
N SER A 145 14.79 -0.50 -5.73
CA SER A 145 13.51 -0.93 -5.17
C SER A 145 13.58 -2.38 -4.69
N LEU A 146 13.08 -2.63 -3.49
CA LEU A 146 12.98 -3.96 -2.91
C LEU A 146 11.62 -4.12 -2.24
N ASN A 147 10.92 -5.18 -2.59
CA ASN A 147 9.63 -5.52 -2.03
C ASN A 147 9.66 -6.91 -1.38
N PHE A 148 9.70 -6.91 -0.05
CA PHE A 148 9.59 -8.05 0.84
C PHE A 148 8.21 -8.13 1.53
N SER A 149 7.15 -7.56 0.94
CA SER A 149 5.79 -7.63 1.49
C SER A 149 5.24 -9.05 1.64
N TYR A 150 5.82 -10.04 0.96
CA TYR A 150 5.45 -11.46 1.09
C TYR A 150 6.57 -12.31 1.73
N ALA A 151 7.69 -11.70 2.11
CA ALA A 151 8.83 -12.40 2.66
C ALA A 151 8.78 -12.40 4.20
N ASN A 152 8.39 -13.52 4.79
CA ASN A 152 8.40 -13.70 6.24
C ASN A 152 9.84 -13.95 6.75
N ILE A 153 10.62 -12.86 6.85
CA ILE A 153 11.99 -12.87 7.35
C ILE A 153 12.11 -12.09 8.66
N ASN A 154 13.07 -12.46 9.49
CA ASN A 154 13.36 -11.77 10.74
C ASN A 154 14.43 -10.67 10.57
N ALA A 155 14.70 -9.95 11.66
CA ALA A 155 15.67 -8.87 11.70
C ALA A 155 17.09 -9.30 11.27
N ASP A 156 17.57 -10.46 11.68
CA ASP A 156 18.95 -10.92 11.41
C ASP A 156 19.13 -11.31 9.94
N GLN A 157 18.12 -11.96 9.37
CA GLN A 157 18.07 -12.28 7.95
C GLN A 157 18.04 -11.01 7.10
N LEU A 158 17.24 -10.00 7.49
CA LEU A 158 17.25 -8.70 6.80
C LEU A 158 18.61 -8.01 6.94
N LYS A 159 19.18 -7.95 8.14
CA LYS A 159 20.49 -7.32 8.43
C LYS A 159 21.60 -7.85 7.54
N ALA A 160 21.65 -9.17 7.33
CA ALA A 160 22.67 -9.82 6.53
C ALA A 160 22.69 -9.36 5.07
N PHE A 161 21.54 -8.93 4.55
CA PHE A 161 21.37 -8.50 3.16
C PHE A 161 21.34 -6.98 2.99
N ILE A 162 20.59 -6.28 3.86
CA ILE A 162 20.30 -4.85 3.70
C ILE A 162 21.54 -3.97 3.79
N CYS A 163 22.58 -4.44 4.51
CA CYS A 163 23.88 -3.79 4.62
C CYS A 163 24.61 -3.62 3.28
N HIS A 164 24.15 -4.29 2.22
CA HIS A 164 24.69 -4.17 0.87
C HIS A 164 23.86 -3.23 -0.04
N CYS A 165 22.67 -2.78 0.39
CA CYS A 165 21.68 -2.06 -0.42
C CYS A 165 21.77 -0.52 -0.30
N HIS A 166 22.93 0.06 -0.60
CA HIS A 166 23.20 1.49 -0.38
C HIS A 166 22.38 2.44 -1.26
N SER A 167 21.96 1.97 -2.44
CA SER A 167 21.23 2.76 -3.46
C SER A 167 19.70 2.67 -3.33
N LEU A 168 19.21 2.02 -2.26
CA LEU A 168 17.79 1.69 -2.12
C LEU A 168 16.94 2.95 -1.89
N GLN A 169 15.92 3.12 -2.72
CA GLN A 169 14.99 4.26 -2.68
C GLN A 169 13.58 3.84 -2.25
N THR A 170 13.17 2.61 -2.56
CA THR A 170 11.88 2.06 -2.16
C THR A 170 12.09 0.73 -1.43
N PHE A 171 11.59 0.64 -0.21
CA PHE A 171 11.65 -0.59 0.58
C PHE A 171 10.28 -0.93 1.17
N TRP A 172 9.76 -2.10 0.83
CA TRP A 172 8.55 -2.64 1.43
C TRP A 172 8.89 -3.93 2.17
N ALA A 173 8.34 -4.12 3.37
CA ALA A 173 8.61 -5.30 4.18
C ALA A 173 7.41 -5.67 5.06
N LEU A 174 7.36 -6.91 5.54
CA LEU A 174 6.55 -7.28 6.70
C LEU A 174 7.19 -6.72 7.98
N ASP A 175 6.38 -6.51 9.01
CA ASP A 175 6.80 -6.04 10.33
C ASP A 175 7.70 -7.04 11.06
N THR A 176 7.70 -8.33 10.67
CA THR A 176 8.59 -9.38 11.21
C THR A 176 10.08 -9.03 11.16
N VAL A 177 10.48 -8.07 10.33
CA VAL A 177 11.84 -7.52 10.31
C VAL A 177 12.23 -6.82 11.62
N GLY A 178 11.27 -6.44 12.44
CA GLY A 178 11.47 -5.83 13.75
C GLY A 178 12.06 -4.42 13.70
N ASP A 179 12.07 -3.77 14.86
CA ASP A 179 12.73 -2.47 15.03
C ASP A 179 14.24 -2.56 14.70
N GLU A 180 14.90 -3.67 15.01
CA GLU A 180 16.32 -3.90 14.72
C GLU A 180 16.59 -4.00 13.22
N GLY A 181 15.67 -4.58 12.44
CA GLY A 181 15.76 -4.61 10.99
C GLY A 181 15.62 -3.19 10.42
N LEU A 182 14.67 -2.40 10.92
CA LEU A 182 14.49 -1.00 10.51
C LEU A 182 15.67 -0.10 10.92
N GLN A 183 16.32 -0.37 12.06
CA GLN A 183 17.57 0.28 12.43
C GLN A 183 18.70 -0.02 11.43
N ALA A 184 18.80 -1.26 10.94
CA ALA A 184 19.78 -1.62 9.91
C ALA A 184 19.49 -0.96 8.56
N VAL A 185 18.21 -0.85 8.18
CA VAL A 185 17.75 -0.06 7.02
C VAL A 185 18.18 1.40 7.19
N ALA A 186 17.86 2.01 8.34
CA ALA A 186 18.20 3.40 8.64
C ALA A 186 19.72 3.64 8.63
N ALA A 187 20.52 2.69 9.10
CA ALA A 187 21.97 2.76 9.09
C ALA A 187 22.55 2.75 7.67
N THR A 188 21.93 2.00 6.74
CA THR A 188 22.50 1.73 5.41
C THR A 188 21.89 2.58 4.30
N CYS A 189 20.57 2.65 4.22
CA CYS A 189 19.81 3.14 3.05
C CYS A 189 19.58 4.66 3.12
N LYS A 190 20.63 5.45 2.93
CA LYS A 190 20.56 6.93 3.06
C LYS A 190 19.76 7.61 1.94
N ASP A 191 19.54 6.90 0.83
CA ASP A 191 18.76 7.37 -0.30
C ASP A 191 17.28 6.95 -0.26
N LEU A 192 16.82 6.33 0.83
CA LEU A 192 15.45 5.85 0.97
C LEU A 192 14.43 7.00 0.85
N ARG A 193 13.45 6.83 -0.03
CA ARG A 193 12.38 7.78 -0.36
C ARG A 193 11.00 7.24 -0.02
N GLU A 194 10.80 5.93 -0.09
CA GLU A 194 9.55 5.27 0.25
C GLU A 194 9.80 4.05 1.15
N LEU A 195 9.10 4.01 2.29
CA LEU A 195 9.05 2.87 3.18
C LEU A 195 7.60 2.40 3.33
N ARG A 196 7.36 1.09 3.20
CA ARG A 196 6.10 0.47 3.62
C ARG A 196 6.38 -0.71 4.54
N VAL A 197 5.80 -0.70 5.73
CA VAL A 197 5.89 -1.82 6.68
C VAL A 197 4.49 -2.35 6.89
N PHE A 198 4.26 -3.59 6.48
CA PHE A 198 2.96 -4.26 6.52
C PHE A 198 2.89 -5.22 7.71
N PRO A 199 1.72 -5.39 8.36
CA PRO A 199 1.59 -6.34 9.46
C PRO A 199 1.54 -7.77 8.90
N ILE A 200 2.28 -8.71 9.49
CA ILE A 200 2.05 -10.14 9.23
C ILE A 200 0.69 -10.60 9.78
N ASP A 201 0.26 -9.99 10.88
CA ASP A 201 -1.02 -10.24 11.52
C ASP A 201 -1.76 -8.92 11.73
N ALA A 202 -2.86 -8.74 11.01
CA ALA A 202 -3.66 -7.51 11.04
C ALA A 202 -4.67 -7.46 12.21
N ARG A 203 -4.64 -8.41 13.15
CA ARG A 203 -5.53 -8.39 14.32
C ARG A 203 -5.14 -7.29 15.32
N GLU A 204 -6.15 -6.69 15.96
CA GLU A 204 -6.00 -5.54 16.89
C GLU A 204 -5.21 -5.88 18.17
N ASP A 205 -5.13 -7.16 18.53
CA ASP A 205 -4.53 -7.72 19.75
C ASP A 205 -3.22 -8.48 19.49
N SER A 206 -2.72 -8.48 18.24
CA SER A 206 -1.46 -9.14 17.91
C SER A 206 -0.25 -8.42 18.54
N GLU A 207 0.82 -9.16 18.81
CA GLU A 207 2.10 -8.55 19.19
C GLU A 207 2.74 -7.87 17.97
N GLY A 208 3.19 -6.63 18.16
CA GLY A 208 3.82 -5.85 17.10
C GLY A 208 5.32 -6.02 17.13
N PHE A 209 5.90 -6.43 16.01
CA PHE A 209 7.36 -6.55 15.87
C PHE A 209 8.05 -5.19 15.67
N VAL A 210 7.33 -4.23 15.10
CA VAL A 210 7.80 -2.85 14.91
C VAL A 210 7.02 -1.87 15.76
N SER A 211 7.70 -0.82 16.21
CA SER A 211 7.16 0.18 17.13
C SER A 211 7.64 1.59 16.79
N GLU A 212 7.50 2.53 17.71
CA GLU A 212 8.05 3.87 17.62
C GLU A 212 9.59 3.88 17.49
N ILE A 213 10.27 2.83 17.96
CA ILE A 213 11.74 2.72 17.90
C ILE A 213 12.19 2.62 16.44
N GLY A 214 11.59 1.74 15.65
CA GLY A 214 11.87 1.59 14.23
C GLY A 214 11.51 2.86 13.44
N LEU A 215 10.36 3.48 13.76
CA LEU A 215 9.95 4.75 13.13
C LEU A 215 10.97 5.87 13.41
N LEU A 216 11.43 5.99 14.66
CA LEU A 216 12.43 6.98 15.06
C LEU A 216 13.75 6.75 14.31
N ALA A 217 14.26 5.51 14.30
CA ALA A 217 15.48 5.15 13.58
C ALA A 217 15.40 5.53 12.09
N ILE A 218 14.30 5.17 11.42
CA ILE A 218 14.08 5.54 10.01
C ILE A 218 14.09 7.06 9.84
N SER A 219 13.42 7.81 10.73
CA SER A 219 13.42 9.27 10.63
C SER A 219 14.83 9.85 10.74
N GLU A 220 15.66 9.31 11.62
CA GLU A 220 17.00 9.82 11.87
C GLU A 220 17.97 9.45 10.73
N GLY A 221 17.87 8.22 10.22
CA GLY A 221 18.78 7.66 9.22
C GLY A 221 18.42 7.98 7.77
N CYS A 222 17.13 8.13 7.44
CA CYS A 222 16.62 8.25 6.06
C CYS A 222 16.02 9.65 5.80
N ARG A 223 16.86 10.68 5.81
CA ARG A 223 16.43 12.10 5.69
C ARG A 223 15.80 12.48 4.35
N LYS A 224 15.93 11.63 3.31
CA LYS A 224 15.32 11.81 1.99
C LYS A 224 13.93 11.18 1.85
N LEU A 225 13.38 10.63 2.94
CA LEU A 225 12.07 9.97 2.95
C LEU A 225 10.96 10.94 2.55
N ARG A 226 10.13 10.52 1.61
CA ARG A 226 8.98 11.27 1.06
C ARG A 226 7.65 10.56 1.28
N SER A 227 7.65 9.24 1.42
CA SER A 227 6.45 8.44 1.58
C SER A 227 6.66 7.37 2.65
N ILE A 228 5.73 7.30 3.59
CA ILE A 228 5.71 6.21 4.57
C ILE A 228 4.30 5.65 4.75
N LEU A 229 4.20 4.32 4.76
CA LEU A 229 3.08 3.54 5.28
C LEU A 229 3.62 2.65 6.40
N TYR A 230 3.13 2.84 7.62
CA TYR A 230 3.68 2.15 8.78
C TYR A 230 2.54 1.57 9.62
N PHE A 231 2.46 0.24 9.65
CA PHE A 231 1.59 -0.49 10.57
C PHE A 231 2.40 -0.88 11.80
N CYS A 232 1.85 -0.63 12.99
CA CYS A 232 2.49 -0.95 14.27
C CYS A 232 1.44 -1.08 15.37
N GLN A 233 1.78 -1.70 16.50
CA GLN A 233 0.85 -1.86 17.63
C GLN A 233 0.89 -0.72 18.65
N ARG A 234 2.00 0.00 18.71
CA ARG A 234 2.20 1.12 19.65
C ARG A 234 2.97 2.24 18.98
N MET A 235 2.74 3.46 19.45
CA MET A 235 3.42 4.65 18.97
C MET A 235 3.54 5.70 20.08
N THR A 236 4.32 6.75 19.84
CA THR A 236 4.41 7.94 20.70
C THR A 236 4.34 9.23 19.89
N ASN A 237 3.80 10.28 20.49
CA ASN A 237 3.86 11.64 19.96
C ASN A 237 5.31 12.04 19.68
N SER A 238 6.23 11.71 20.58
CA SER A 238 7.65 12.08 20.49
C SER A 238 8.32 11.54 19.22
N ALA A 239 8.07 10.27 18.87
CA ALA A 239 8.61 9.67 17.65
C ALA A 239 8.00 10.28 16.37
N VAL A 240 6.70 10.55 16.36
CA VAL A 240 6.03 11.19 15.21
C VAL A 240 6.50 12.65 15.04
N ILE A 241 6.72 13.37 16.14
CA ILE A 241 7.31 14.71 16.13
C ILE A 241 8.73 14.65 15.55
N ALA A 242 9.56 13.70 15.98
CA ALA A 242 10.90 13.51 15.44
C ALA A 242 10.86 13.22 13.92
N MET A 243 9.95 12.36 13.46
CA MET A 243 9.71 12.11 12.04
C MET A 243 9.41 13.41 11.27
N SER A 244 8.50 14.24 11.78
CA SER A 244 8.13 15.50 11.13
C SER A 244 9.30 16.48 10.99
N LYS A 245 10.18 16.52 12.00
CA LYS A 245 11.36 17.41 12.03
C LYS A 245 12.49 16.87 11.17
N ASN A 246 12.66 15.56 11.16
CA ASN A 246 13.76 14.90 10.48
C ASN A 246 13.51 14.69 8.98
N CYS A 247 12.23 14.55 8.59
CA CYS A 247 11.78 14.34 7.22
C CYS A 247 10.77 15.43 6.80
N PRO A 248 11.16 16.72 6.71
CA PRO A 248 10.25 17.81 6.37
C PRO A 248 9.72 17.74 4.92
N ASP A 249 10.37 16.93 4.08
CA ASP A 249 10.01 16.70 2.67
C ASP A 249 8.94 15.61 2.47
N LEU A 250 8.36 15.06 3.55
CA LEU A 250 7.27 14.09 3.46
C LEU A 250 6.09 14.64 2.63
N VAL A 251 5.68 13.81 1.67
CA VAL A 251 4.54 14.01 0.77
C VAL A 251 3.38 13.09 1.15
N VAL A 252 3.70 11.90 1.67
CA VAL A 252 2.73 10.90 2.12
C VAL A 252 3.12 10.44 3.51
N PHE A 253 2.22 10.58 4.48
CA PHE A 253 2.38 10.04 5.84
C PHE A 253 1.15 9.22 6.19
N ARG A 254 1.29 7.90 6.25
CA ARG A 254 0.23 6.98 6.63
C ARG A 254 0.72 6.15 7.81
N LEU A 255 0.19 6.46 8.98
CA LEU A 255 0.45 5.72 10.20
C LEU A 255 -0.82 4.95 10.55
N CYS A 256 -0.67 3.65 10.80
CA CYS A 256 -1.76 2.76 11.18
C CYS A 256 -1.37 2.08 12.50
N ILE A 257 -1.72 2.72 13.61
CA ILE A 257 -1.63 2.12 14.94
C ILE A 257 -2.77 1.12 15.04
N MET A 258 -2.42 -0.16 15.13
CA MET A 258 -3.36 -1.26 15.20
C MET A 258 -4.08 -1.27 16.56
N GLY A 259 -5.39 -1.47 16.51
CA GLY A 259 -6.28 -1.31 17.65
C GLY A 259 -6.92 0.08 17.75
N ARG A 260 -8.16 0.10 18.21
CA ARG A 260 -9.00 1.31 18.31
C ARG A 260 -8.53 2.21 19.44
N HIS A 261 -8.53 3.52 19.18
CA HIS A 261 -8.27 4.57 20.19
C HIS A 261 -7.01 4.35 21.04
N ARG A 262 -5.92 3.85 20.45
CA ARG A 262 -4.64 3.65 21.13
C ARG A 262 -3.95 5.00 21.41
N PRO A 263 -3.73 5.41 22.67
CA PRO A 263 -3.01 6.64 22.97
C PRO A 263 -1.51 6.47 22.72
N ASP A 264 -0.76 7.55 22.91
CA ASP A 264 0.68 7.47 23.14
C ASP A 264 0.93 6.51 24.31
N HIS A 265 1.62 5.41 24.04
CA HIS A 265 1.73 4.32 25.02
C HIS A 265 2.66 4.63 26.22
N ILE A 266 3.39 5.75 26.18
CA ILE A 266 4.25 6.20 27.29
C ILE A 266 3.52 7.24 28.13
N THR A 267 2.89 8.22 27.48
CA THR A 267 2.26 9.36 28.17
C THR A 267 0.77 9.17 28.44
N ASN A 268 0.13 8.20 27.78
CA ASN A 268 -1.33 8.02 27.70
C ASN A 268 -2.09 9.24 27.13
N GLU A 269 -1.39 10.18 26.51
CA GLU A 269 -2.03 11.31 25.83
C GLU A 269 -2.56 10.91 24.45
N PRO A 270 -3.57 11.62 23.92
CA PRO A 270 -3.93 11.53 22.51
C PRO A 270 -2.73 11.81 21.59
N MET A 271 -2.75 11.24 20.39
CA MET A 271 -1.71 11.40 19.37
C MET A 271 -1.78 12.75 18.62
N ASP A 272 -2.53 13.72 19.16
CA ASP A 272 -2.84 14.99 18.51
C ASP A 272 -1.59 15.81 18.18
N GLU A 273 -0.63 15.86 19.11
CA GLU A 273 0.61 16.64 18.94
C GLU A 273 1.53 16.03 17.88
N GLY A 274 1.58 14.69 17.78
CA GLY A 274 2.30 13.96 16.76
C GLY A 274 1.77 14.28 15.36
N PHE A 275 0.47 14.08 15.14
CA PHE A 275 -0.16 14.39 13.86
C PHE A 275 -0.15 15.89 13.55
N GLY A 276 -0.32 16.73 14.56
CA GLY A 276 -0.16 18.18 14.46
C GLY A 276 1.24 18.56 13.94
N ALA A 277 2.29 17.98 14.49
CA ALA A 277 3.67 18.23 14.06
C ALA A 277 3.92 17.83 12.61
N ILE A 278 3.32 16.73 12.13
CA ILE A 278 3.39 16.31 10.73
C ILE A 278 2.83 17.40 9.79
N VAL A 279 1.60 17.87 10.03
CA VAL A 279 1.01 18.92 9.17
C VAL A 279 1.69 20.28 9.35
N MET A 280 2.27 20.55 10.52
CA MET A 280 3.03 21.77 10.80
C MET A 280 4.39 21.79 10.11
N ASN A 281 5.14 20.69 10.08
CA ASN A 281 6.52 20.69 9.59
C ASN A 281 6.63 20.17 8.15
N CYS A 282 5.82 19.20 7.74
CA CYS A 282 5.88 18.58 6.43
C CYS A 282 5.07 19.38 5.39
N LYS A 283 5.60 20.51 4.94
CA LYS A 283 4.87 21.46 4.07
C LYS A 283 4.53 20.94 2.67
N LYS A 284 5.07 19.78 2.28
CA LYS A 284 4.79 19.11 1.00
C LYS A 284 3.74 17.99 1.14
N LEU A 285 3.16 17.80 2.33
CA LEU A 285 2.23 16.71 2.61
C LEU A 285 0.95 16.84 1.77
N THR A 286 0.66 15.79 1.00
CA THR A 286 -0.53 15.68 0.15
C THR A 286 -1.44 14.52 0.53
N ARG A 287 -0.92 13.51 1.24
CA ARG A 287 -1.71 12.37 1.71
C ARG A 287 -1.41 12.08 3.17
N LEU A 288 -2.46 12.03 3.97
CA LEU A 288 -2.42 11.73 5.40
C LEU A 288 -3.40 10.59 5.70
N ALA A 289 -2.97 9.60 6.48
CA ALA A 289 -3.88 8.66 7.13
C ALA A 289 -3.63 8.72 8.63
N THR A 290 -4.71 8.92 9.40
CA THR A 290 -4.67 9.11 10.84
C THR A 290 -5.13 7.85 11.58
N SER A 291 -4.57 7.60 12.76
CA SER A 291 -4.89 6.44 13.61
C SER A 291 -4.49 6.72 15.07
N GLY A 292 -4.91 5.85 15.99
CA GLY A 292 -4.70 6.04 17.43
C GLY A 292 -5.81 6.89 18.06
N LEU A 293 -5.66 7.22 19.33
CA LEU A 293 -6.55 8.14 20.03
C LEU A 293 -6.30 9.56 19.51
N LEU A 294 -7.29 10.14 18.84
CA LEU A 294 -7.23 11.50 18.32
C LEU A 294 -8.49 12.26 18.70
N THR A 295 -8.31 13.48 19.21
CA THR A 295 -9.38 14.40 19.57
C THR A 295 -9.64 15.38 18.42
N ASP A 296 -10.66 16.22 18.56
CA ASP A 296 -10.92 17.32 17.62
C ASP A 296 -9.70 18.25 17.43
N LYS A 297 -8.79 18.30 18.39
CA LYS A 297 -7.57 19.11 18.35
C LYS A 297 -6.63 18.71 17.21
N ALA A 298 -6.46 17.41 16.93
CA ALA A 298 -5.64 16.95 15.80
C ALA A 298 -6.19 17.49 14.48
N PHE A 299 -7.51 17.49 14.33
CA PHE A 299 -8.18 17.97 13.13
C PHE A 299 -8.18 19.48 13.01
N ALA A 300 -8.21 20.21 14.13
CA ALA A 300 -7.95 21.65 14.15
C ALA A 300 -6.56 21.97 13.57
N TYR A 301 -5.53 21.22 13.97
CA TYR A 301 -4.19 21.35 13.37
C TYR A 301 -4.18 21.00 11.88
N ILE A 302 -4.83 19.91 11.48
CA ILE A 302 -4.93 19.50 10.07
C ILE A 302 -5.60 20.59 9.23
N GLY A 303 -6.75 21.11 9.68
CA GLY A 303 -7.44 22.22 9.02
C GLY A 303 -6.59 23.49 8.94
N GLN A 304 -5.89 23.82 10.03
CA GLN A 304 -5.06 25.03 10.10
C GLN A 304 -3.82 24.95 9.20
N TYR A 305 -3.10 23.83 9.20
CA TYR A 305 -1.77 23.73 8.58
C TYR A 305 -1.70 22.85 7.33
N GLY A 306 -2.62 21.89 7.16
CA GLY A 306 -2.66 20.91 6.07
C GLY A 306 -3.14 21.47 4.72
N LYS A 307 -2.60 22.61 4.29
CA LYS A 307 -3.11 23.34 3.11
C LYS A 307 -2.89 22.64 1.77
N LEU A 308 -1.94 21.70 1.70
CA LEU A 308 -1.68 20.89 0.50
C LEU A 308 -2.27 19.48 0.57
N VAL A 309 -2.92 19.10 1.68
CA VAL A 309 -3.54 17.77 1.83
C VAL A 309 -4.64 17.61 0.79
N ARG A 310 -4.53 16.55 -0.01
CA ARG A 310 -5.48 16.15 -1.07
C ARG A 310 -6.24 14.89 -0.70
N THR A 311 -5.60 14.00 0.06
CA THR A 311 -6.21 12.74 0.51
C THR A 311 -6.06 12.64 2.02
N LEU A 312 -7.19 12.53 2.72
CA LEU A 312 -7.23 12.26 4.16
C LEU A 312 -8.06 11.00 4.41
N SER A 313 -7.47 10.03 5.10
CA SER A 313 -8.18 8.85 5.59
C SER A 313 -8.25 8.89 7.13
N VAL A 314 -9.45 8.77 7.68
CA VAL A 314 -9.75 8.88 9.11
C VAL A 314 -10.47 7.62 9.58
N ALA A 315 -10.01 7.01 10.66
CA ALA A 315 -10.68 5.87 11.29
C ALA A 315 -10.60 6.01 12.81
N PHE A 316 -11.71 5.73 13.51
CA PHE A 316 -11.77 5.71 14.98
C PHE A 316 -11.22 6.98 15.65
N ALA A 317 -11.58 8.16 15.15
CA ALA A 317 -10.95 9.42 15.56
C ALA A 317 -11.94 10.58 15.66
N GLY A 318 -11.59 11.58 16.47
CA GLY A 318 -12.39 12.78 16.73
C GLY A 318 -13.39 12.56 17.87
N ASP A 319 -13.86 13.67 18.43
CA ASP A 319 -14.85 13.71 19.52
C ASP A 319 -16.21 14.17 18.99
N THR A 320 -16.21 15.16 18.09
CA THR A 320 -17.41 15.80 17.55
C THR A 320 -17.25 16.17 16.08
N ASP A 321 -18.35 16.62 15.46
CA ASP A 321 -18.36 17.14 14.09
C ASP A 321 -17.37 18.28 13.83
N MET A 322 -16.93 19.00 14.89
CA MET A 322 -15.93 20.06 14.77
C MET A 322 -14.63 19.57 14.12
N ALA A 323 -14.23 18.31 14.36
CA ALA A 323 -13.07 17.71 13.72
C ALA A 323 -13.12 17.84 12.19
N LEU A 324 -14.17 17.29 11.56
CA LEU A 324 -14.28 17.35 10.10
C LEU A 324 -14.64 18.74 9.60
N LYS A 325 -15.32 19.57 10.40
CA LYS A 325 -15.52 20.99 10.06
C LYS A 325 -14.19 21.72 9.87
N TYR A 326 -13.23 21.57 10.79
CA TYR A 326 -11.90 22.16 10.63
C TYR A 326 -11.21 21.70 9.35
N VAL A 327 -11.34 20.42 9.00
CA VAL A 327 -10.76 19.85 7.79
C VAL A 327 -11.42 20.43 6.54
N LEU A 328 -12.75 20.38 6.45
CA LEU A 328 -13.49 20.80 5.25
C LEU A 328 -13.36 22.31 4.99
N GLU A 329 -13.33 23.13 6.05
CA GLU A 329 -13.14 24.59 5.93
C GLU A 329 -11.66 24.97 5.74
N GLY A 330 -10.72 24.16 6.28
CA GLY A 330 -9.31 24.50 6.34
C GLY A 330 -8.45 23.94 5.21
N CYS A 331 -8.73 22.73 4.73
CA CYS A 331 -7.95 21.99 3.74
C CYS A 331 -8.39 22.30 2.30
N SER A 332 -8.06 23.50 1.81
CA SER A 332 -8.49 24.00 0.49
C SER A 332 -8.13 23.15 -0.75
N LYS A 333 -7.25 22.15 -0.63
CA LYS A 333 -6.82 21.26 -1.72
C LYS A 333 -7.37 19.84 -1.57
N LEU A 334 -8.27 19.59 -0.63
CA LEU A 334 -8.80 18.27 -0.37
C LEU A 334 -9.57 17.77 -1.60
N GLN A 335 -9.31 16.52 -1.97
CA GLN A 335 -9.91 15.85 -3.13
C GLN A 335 -10.55 14.52 -2.75
N LYS A 336 -10.03 13.85 -1.71
CA LYS A 336 -10.51 12.57 -1.23
C LYS A 336 -10.55 12.63 0.29
N LEU A 337 -11.73 12.38 0.86
CA LEU A 337 -11.90 12.23 2.30
C LEU A 337 -12.62 10.91 2.54
N GLU A 338 -11.94 10.02 3.23
CA GLU A 338 -12.44 8.70 3.62
C GLU A 338 -12.53 8.67 5.14
N VAL A 339 -13.71 8.45 5.69
CA VAL A 339 -13.92 8.43 7.14
C VAL A 339 -14.70 7.19 7.53
N ARG A 340 -14.24 6.49 8.56
CA ARG A 340 -14.98 5.37 9.13
C ARG A 340 -15.01 5.37 10.65
N ASP A 341 -16.05 4.77 11.20
CA ASP A 341 -16.14 4.42 12.62
C ASP A 341 -15.83 5.61 13.56
N SER A 342 -16.36 6.80 13.22
CA SER A 342 -16.04 8.06 13.90
C SER A 342 -17.34 8.79 14.30
N PRO A 343 -17.34 9.58 15.39
CA PRO A 343 -18.58 10.13 15.99
C PRO A 343 -19.11 11.36 15.24
N PHE A 344 -18.97 11.39 13.92
CA PHE A 344 -19.33 12.53 13.07
C PHE A 344 -20.72 12.35 12.49
N GLY A 345 -21.55 13.39 12.56
CA GLY A 345 -22.90 13.43 12.06
C GLY A 345 -23.18 14.57 11.09
N ASP A 346 -24.45 14.95 11.04
CA ASP A 346 -25.03 15.72 9.94
C ASP A 346 -24.39 17.10 9.71
N SER A 347 -23.85 17.74 10.75
CA SER A 347 -23.32 19.10 10.60
C SER A 347 -22.04 19.13 9.74
N VAL A 348 -21.35 17.99 9.60
CA VAL A 348 -20.22 17.82 8.68
C VAL A 348 -20.64 18.04 7.22
N LEU A 349 -21.83 17.57 6.85
CA LEU A 349 -22.34 17.72 5.49
C LEU A 349 -22.56 19.20 5.15
N SER A 350 -23.15 19.95 6.09
CA SER A 350 -23.34 21.40 5.93
C SER A 350 -22.01 22.14 5.82
N ALA A 351 -21.01 21.76 6.61
CA ALA A 351 -19.67 22.36 6.55
C ALA A 351 -18.99 22.14 5.18
N GLY A 352 -19.25 21.02 4.53
CA GLY A 352 -18.64 20.65 3.24
C GLY A 352 -19.28 21.26 1.99
N LEU A 353 -20.46 21.90 2.10
CA LEU A 353 -21.23 22.41 0.94
C LEU A 353 -20.41 23.27 -0.02
N HIS A 354 -19.55 24.14 0.52
CA HIS A 354 -18.71 25.04 -0.28
C HIS A 354 -17.54 24.34 -0.98
N HIS A 355 -17.26 23.07 -0.63
CA HIS A 355 -16.05 22.36 -1.04
C HIS A 355 -16.31 21.07 -1.84
N PHE A 356 -17.43 20.37 -1.62
CA PHE A 356 -17.69 19.05 -2.21
C PHE A 356 -17.55 19.00 -3.74
N TYR A 357 -17.92 20.05 -4.49
CA TYR A 357 -17.73 20.10 -5.95
C TYR A 357 -16.26 20.15 -6.41
N ASN A 358 -15.33 20.50 -5.52
CA ASN A 358 -13.89 20.44 -5.78
C ASN A 358 -13.28 19.07 -5.44
N MET A 359 -14.05 18.21 -4.78
CA MET A 359 -13.60 16.88 -4.37
C MET A 359 -13.87 15.86 -5.48
N ARG A 360 -13.04 14.83 -5.53
CA ARG A 360 -13.29 13.62 -6.33
C ARG A 360 -14.35 12.77 -5.66
N PHE A 361 -14.21 12.53 -4.36
CA PHE A 361 -15.25 11.89 -3.57
C PHE A 361 -15.11 12.22 -2.08
N PHE A 362 -16.20 12.04 -1.35
CA PHE A 362 -16.30 12.05 0.10
C PHE A 362 -17.03 10.78 0.53
N TRP A 363 -16.38 9.97 1.35
CA TRP A 363 -16.88 8.68 1.82
C TRP A 363 -16.92 8.69 3.34
N MET A 364 -18.08 8.35 3.91
CA MET A 364 -18.27 8.16 5.35
C MET A 364 -18.97 6.82 5.58
N SER A 365 -18.43 6.00 6.48
CA SER A 365 -19.05 4.72 6.86
C SER A 365 -19.05 4.53 8.37
N SER A 366 -20.04 3.85 8.93
CA SER A 366 -20.20 3.64 10.38
C SER A 366 -20.07 4.95 11.19
N CYS A 367 -20.70 6.01 10.69
CA CYS A 367 -20.74 7.34 11.31
C CYS A 367 -22.18 7.67 11.75
N LYS A 368 -22.40 8.86 12.32
CA LYS A 368 -23.70 9.30 12.85
C LYS A 368 -24.50 10.14 11.84
N LEU A 369 -24.45 9.76 10.56
CA LEU A 369 -25.15 10.47 9.49
C LEU A 369 -26.58 9.97 9.35
N THR A 370 -27.55 10.87 9.30
CA THR A 370 -28.96 10.52 9.13
C THR A 370 -29.38 10.54 7.66
N LEU A 371 -30.34 9.69 7.29
CA LEU A 371 -30.90 9.66 5.93
C LEU A 371 -31.56 11.01 5.53
N PRO A 372 -32.30 11.71 6.42
CA PRO A 372 -32.81 13.05 6.13
C PRO A 372 -31.72 14.06 5.75
N ALA A 373 -30.57 14.06 6.43
CA ALA A 373 -29.47 14.96 6.11
C ALA A 373 -28.84 14.63 4.74
N CYS A 374 -28.70 13.34 4.42
CA CYS A 374 -28.23 12.90 3.10
C CYS A 374 -29.18 13.37 1.98
N ARG A 375 -30.50 13.25 2.18
CA ARG A 375 -31.52 13.77 1.24
C ARG A 375 -31.48 15.28 1.11
N GLN A 376 -31.17 15.99 2.20
CA GLN A 376 -31.01 17.44 2.16
C GLN A 376 -29.84 17.85 1.26
N ILE A 377 -28.68 17.18 1.40
CA ILE A 377 -27.51 17.43 0.53
C ILE A 377 -27.81 17.16 -0.93
N ALA A 378 -28.48 16.04 -1.24
CA ALA A 378 -28.87 15.71 -2.61
C ALA A 378 -29.74 16.82 -3.25
N ARG A 379 -30.61 17.45 -2.47
CA ARG A 379 -31.46 18.59 -2.91
C ARG A 379 -30.67 19.89 -3.06
N GLU A 380 -29.78 20.19 -2.12
CA GLU A 380 -28.99 21.42 -2.13
C GLU A 380 -27.89 21.39 -3.22
N MET A 381 -27.41 20.20 -3.59
CA MET A 381 -26.33 20.01 -4.55
C MET A 381 -26.67 19.01 -5.67
N PRO A 382 -27.56 19.35 -6.63
CA PRO A 382 -28.10 18.40 -7.60
C PRO A 382 -27.08 17.76 -8.56
N ASN A 383 -25.90 18.38 -8.76
CA ASN A 383 -24.82 17.81 -9.59
C ASN A 383 -23.83 16.92 -8.78
N LEU A 384 -24.13 16.67 -7.51
CA LEU A 384 -23.37 15.77 -6.65
C LEU A 384 -24.18 14.49 -6.49
N VAL A 385 -23.65 13.39 -7.00
CA VAL A 385 -24.30 12.09 -6.82
C VAL A 385 -24.13 11.67 -5.37
N THR A 386 -25.26 11.37 -4.72
CA THR A 386 -25.35 10.98 -3.32
C THR A 386 -25.82 9.54 -3.25
N GLU A 387 -24.89 8.62 -2.99
CA GLU A 387 -25.20 7.21 -2.83
C GLU A 387 -25.17 6.82 -1.35
N VAL A 388 -26.21 6.12 -0.91
CA VAL A 388 -26.26 5.51 0.42
C VAL A 388 -26.42 3.99 0.28
N PHE A 389 -25.67 3.22 1.06
CA PHE A 389 -25.68 1.77 0.99
C PHE A 389 -25.22 1.10 2.28
N THR A 390 -25.55 -0.18 2.42
CA THR A 390 -25.12 -1.06 3.51
C THR A 390 -24.02 -2.00 3.04
N ASN A 391 -23.14 -2.43 3.94
CA ASN A 391 -22.09 -3.41 3.61
C ASN A 391 -22.63 -4.84 3.56
N GLY A 392 -23.81 -5.10 4.14
CA GLY A 392 -24.47 -6.41 4.15
C GLY A 392 -25.28 -6.74 2.90
N GLU A 393 -25.21 -5.90 1.85
CA GLU A 393 -26.01 -6.03 0.62
C GLU A 393 -27.54 -6.02 0.87
N VAL A 394 -27.98 -5.38 1.96
CA VAL A 394 -29.40 -5.18 2.29
C VAL A 394 -29.83 -3.77 1.86
N PRO A 395 -31.04 -3.59 1.30
CA PRO A 395 -31.54 -2.26 0.98
C PRO A 395 -31.56 -1.34 2.22
N VAL A 396 -31.24 -0.06 2.02
CA VAL A 396 -31.32 0.97 3.09
C VAL A 396 -32.79 1.24 3.42
N GLU A 397 -33.17 1.08 4.69
CA GLU A 397 -34.54 1.28 5.15
C GLU A 397 -34.77 2.72 5.61
N ASP A 398 -36.02 3.21 5.52
CA ASP A 398 -36.37 4.56 5.97
C ASP A 398 -36.45 4.69 7.50
N GLU A 399 -36.49 3.56 8.21
CA GLU A 399 -36.56 3.48 9.68
C GLU A 399 -35.17 3.51 10.34
N ASP A 400 -34.09 3.36 9.55
CA ASP A 400 -32.72 3.39 10.05
C ASP A 400 -32.37 4.76 10.65
N GLU A 401 -31.90 4.77 11.89
CA GLU A 401 -31.49 6.01 12.58
C GLU A 401 -30.29 6.65 11.87
N PHE A 402 -29.31 5.82 11.45
CA PHE A 402 -28.10 6.26 10.75
C PHE A 402 -27.87 5.44 9.49
N VAL A 403 -27.35 6.12 8.46
CA VAL A 403 -26.90 5.48 7.22
C VAL A 403 -25.58 4.76 7.49
N GLU A 404 -25.48 3.50 7.07
CA GLU A 404 -24.24 2.73 7.22
C GLU A 404 -23.10 3.33 6.39
N THR A 405 -23.31 3.59 5.10
CA THR A 405 -22.32 4.22 4.23
C THR A 405 -22.92 5.30 3.34
N LEU A 406 -22.27 6.46 3.33
CA LEU A 406 -22.51 7.58 2.41
C LEU A 406 -21.32 7.71 1.46
N TYR A 407 -21.59 7.80 0.15
CA TYR A 407 -20.61 8.11 -0.88
C TYR A 407 -21.09 9.28 -1.74
N LEU A 408 -20.38 10.39 -1.65
CA LEU A 408 -20.62 11.59 -2.45
C LEU A 408 -19.54 11.72 -3.51
N TYR A 409 -19.94 11.97 -4.76
CA TYR A 409 -19.01 12.29 -5.83
C TYR A 409 -19.64 13.21 -6.86
N ARG A 410 -18.82 14.07 -7.46
CA ARG A 410 -19.27 14.90 -8.57
C ARG A 410 -19.31 14.07 -9.86
N SER A 411 -20.38 14.19 -10.62
CA SER A 411 -20.52 13.55 -11.93
C SER A 411 -21.09 14.55 -12.93
N LEU A 412 -20.51 14.62 -14.13
CA LEU A 412 -21.10 15.37 -15.24
C LEU A 412 -22.14 14.54 -16.00
N ASP A 413 -22.11 13.21 -15.84
CA ASP A 413 -23.04 12.26 -16.47
C ASP A 413 -24.29 12.00 -15.60
N GLY A 414 -24.33 12.58 -14.40
CA GLY A 414 -25.37 12.32 -13.40
C GLY A 414 -25.20 10.97 -12.70
N PRO A 415 -26.28 10.44 -12.10
CA PRO A 415 -26.30 9.12 -11.47
C PRO A 415 -25.95 7.97 -12.42
N ARG A 416 -25.24 6.96 -11.91
CA ARG A 416 -24.95 5.73 -12.65
C ARG A 416 -26.19 4.86 -12.83
N THR A 417 -26.20 4.04 -13.89
CA THR A 417 -27.34 3.17 -14.26
C THR A 417 -27.19 1.72 -13.81
N ASP A 418 -26.05 1.36 -13.23
CA ASP A 418 -25.67 0.00 -12.84
C ASP A 418 -25.62 -0.16 -11.31
N ALA A 419 -26.40 0.64 -10.58
CA ALA A 419 -26.51 0.54 -9.14
C ALA A 419 -27.17 -0.79 -8.73
N PRO A 420 -26.53 -1.62 -7.88
CA PRO A 420 -27.15 -2.81 -7.34
C PRO A 420 -28.25 -2.44 -6.34
N GLU A 421 -29.12 -3.39 -6.00
CA GLU A 421 -30.32 -3.15 -5.21
C GLU A 421 -30.06 -2.57 -3.80
N TYR A 422 -28.89 -2.88 -3.22
CA TYR A 422 -28.48 -2.38 -1.91
C TYR A 422 -27.89 -0.95 -1.94
N VAL A 423 -27.75 -0.36 -3.12
CA VAL A 423 -27.31 1.04 -3.30
C VAL A 423 -28.50 1.91 -3.69
N ARG A 424 -28.79 2.89 -2.84
CA ARG A 424 -29.83 3.89 -3.08
C ARG A 424 -29.17 5.21 -3.47
N ILE A 425 -29.43 5.68 -4.68
CA ILE A 425 -29.04 7.03 -5.14
C ILE A 425 -30.17 8.00 -4.79
N LEU A 426 -29.86 9.08 -4.06
CA LEU A 426 -30.82 10.05 -3.50
C LEU A 426 -31.13 11.24 -4.40
#